data_AF-A0A485PR15-F1
#
_entry.id   AF-A0A485PR15-F1
#
_cell.length_a   1.000
_cell.length_b   1.000
_cell.length_c   1.000
_cell.angle_alpha   90.00
_cell.angle_beta   90.00
_cell.angle_gamma   90.00
#
_symmetry.space_group_name_H-M   'P 1'
#
loop_
_entity.id
_entity.type
_entity.pdbx_description
1 polymer ?
#
loop_
_entity_poly.entity_id
_entity_poly.type
_entity_poly.pdbx_seq_one_letter_code
_entity_poly.pdbx_strand_id
1 'polypeptide(L)'
;MPCTPVPTSPAHNPGPAPRRRVRRSRLPPRAVLAPPRGAAHPYPGFPRAASQGGASGLILESQSQASPTRPARYPGGAMEPRVVADAVETGEEDVIMEALRTYNRENSQSFTFDDAQQEDRKRLAELLVAVLERGLPPSRRVTWLQSIRILTRDRSCLEPFTSRQSLQALASYAGIALEGSVPEPLDMDVVLESLKCLCNLVLSSPVAQVLAAEARLVVRLAERVGLYHKSSFPHEVQFFDLRLLFLLTALRTDARQQLFQELQGVRLLTAALELTLGMTPDGGPPELLPPQETERAMEILKVLFNITFDSIKREVDEMLPFIGTWGLFCGTV
;
A
#
# COMPACT_ATOMS: atom_id res chain seq x y z
N MET A 1 20.89 83.00 14.76
CA MET A 1 22.14 83.19 14.01
C MET A 1 23.03 81.96 14.23
N PRO A 2 23.04 81.00 13.30
CA PRO A 2 23.80 79.76 13.41
C PRO A 2 25.06 79.79 12.52
N CYS A 3 26.18 79.30 13.05
CA CYS A 3 27.47 79.05 12.39
C CYS A 3 28.16 78.01 13.30
N THR A 4 28.68 76.85 12.91
CA THR A 4 29.20 76.30 11.65
C THR A 4 29.28 74.76 11.79
N PRO A 5 29.40 73.99 10.69
CA PRO A 5 29.29 72.52 10.71
C PRO A 5 30.60 71.82 11.08
N VAL A 6 30.47 70.70 11.79
CA VAL A 6 31.56 69.73 12.08
C VAL A 6 31.63 68.70 10.95
N PRO A 7 32.83 68.34 10.44
CA PRO A 7 32.98 67.48 9.28
C PRO A 7 32.75 66.00 9.59
N THR A 8 32.01 65.35 8.69
CA THR A 8 31.78 63.91 8.61
C THR A 8 33.08 63.15 8.37
N SER A 9 33.45 62.23 9.27
CA SER A 9 34.48 61.22 9.00
C SER A 9 33.97 60.17 8.00
N PRO A 10 34.76 59.77 6.99
CA PRO A 10 34.36 58.74 6.05
C PRO A 10 34.40 57.35 6.69
N ALA A 11 33.42 56.53 6.31
CA ALA A 11 33.26 55.15 6.70
C ALA A 11 34.52 54.32 6.39
N HIS A 12 34.95 53.55 7.37
CA HIS A 12 36.01 52.56 7.24
C HIS A 12 35.51 51.43 6.32
N ASN A 13 36.04 51.37 5.09
CA ASN A 13 35.90 50.20 4.20
C ASN A 13 36.81 49.08 4.74
N PRO A 14 36.29 47.91 5.17
CA PRO A 14 37.12 46.74 5.35
C PRO A 14 37.49 46.18 3.98
N GLY A 15 38.78 46.22 3.64
CA GLY A 15 39.33 45.63 2.42
C GLY A 15 39.09 44.11 2.34
N PRO A 16 39.19 43.52 1.14
CA PRO A 16 38.82 42.12 0.92
C PRO A 16 39.79 41.17 1.63
N ALA A 17 39.22 40.21 2.37
CA ALA A 17 39.97 39.14 3.02
C ALA A 17 40.74 38.28 2.00
N PRO A 18 41.96 37.81 2.32
CA PRO A 18 42.75 37.02 1.39
C PRO A 18 42.12 35.64 1.15
N ARG A 19 41.92 35.30 -0.12
CA ARG A 19 41.42 33.99 -0.57
C ARG A 19 42.35 32.87 -0.09
N ARG A 20 41.89 32.07 0.88
CA ARG A 20 42.52 30.78 1.22
C ARG A 20 42.44 29.86 0.00
N ARG A 21 43.59 29.51 -0.58
CA ARG A 21 43.71 28.42 -1.56
C ARG A 21 43.33 27.11 -0.88
N VAL A 22 42.15 26.59 -1.19
CA VAL A 22 41.78 25.21 -0.86
C VAL A 22 42.61 24.30 -1.76
N ARG A 23 43.54 23.54 -1.17
CA ARG A 23 44.21 22.42 -1.83
C ARG A 23 43.12 21.43 -2.27
N ARG A 24 43.00 21.17 -3.57
CA ARG A 24 42.22 20.05 -4.10
C ARG A 24 42.83 18.75 -3.58
N SER A 25 42.21 18.14 -2.59
CA SER A 25 42.45 16.74 -2.21
C SER A 25 41.93 15.86 -3.36
N ARG A 26 42.84 15.16 -4.04
CA ARG A 26 42.48 14.09 -4.97
C ARG A 26 41.74 13.00 -4.17
N LEU A 27 40.49 12.73 -4.53
CA LEU A 27 39.77 11.54 -4.07
C LEU A 27 40.47 10.29 -4.64
N PRO A 28 40.68 9.23 -3.83
CA PRO A 28 41.16 7.96 -4.36
C PRO A 28 40.05 7.29 -5.19
N PRO A 29 40.40 6.43 -6.18
CA PRO A 29 39.42 5.73 -6.99
C PRO A 29 38.60 4.75 -6.15
N ARG A 30 37.30 4.67 -6.46
CA ARG A 30 36.30 3.77 -5.84
C ARG A 30 36.80 2.33 -5.80
N ALA A 31 36.89 1.74 -4.61
CA ALA A 31 36.89 0.30 -4.44
C ALA A 31 35.50 -0.24 -4.82
N VAL A 32 35.46 -1.15 -5.79
CA VAL A 32 34.26 -1.91 -6.13
C VAL A 32 34.04 -2.93 -5.00
N LEU A 33 33.09 -2.65 -4.11
CA LEU A 33 32.59 -3.67 -3.19
C LEU A 33 31.64 -4.60 -3.96
N ALA A 34 32.00 -5.87 -4.02
CA ALA A 34 31.10 -6.94 -4.44
C ALA A 34 29.89 -7.03 -3.48
N PRO A 35 28.69 -7.40 -3.97
CA PRO A 35 27.53 -7.51 -3.10
C PRO A 35 27.67 -8.72 -2.15
N PRO A 36 27.25 -8.60 -0.89
CA PRO A 36 27.16 -9.76 -0.01
C PRO A 36 26.04 -10.69 -0.51
N ARG A 37 26.38 -11.97 -0.64
CA ARG A 37 25.42 -13.05 -0.87
C ARG A 37 24.53 -13.23 0.36
N GLY A 38 23.22 -13.30 0.13
CA GLY A 38 22.27 -14.00 1.00
C GLY A 38 21.82 -13.24 2.25
N ALA A 39 20.66 -12.61 2.16
CA ALA A 39 19.78 -12.40 3.30
C ALA A 39 18.33 -12.27 2.79
N ALA A 40 17.70 -13.41 2.54
CA ALA A 40 16.25 -13.49 2.46
C ALA A 40 15.74 -13.68 3.89
N HIS A 41 15.14 -12.65 4.48
CA HIS A 41 14.22 -12.80 5.60
C HIS A 41 13.15 -11.70 5.53
N PRO A 42 11.86 -12.07 5.46
CA PRO A 42 10.79 -11.16 5.82
C PRO A 42 10.61 -11.16 7.36
N TYR A 43 10.13 -10.02 7.84
CA TYR A 43 9.85 -9.58 9.22
C TYR A 43 9.57 -10.64 10.32
N PRO A 44 10.01 -10.40 11.57
CA PRO A 44 9.81 -11.31 12.68
C PRO A 44 8.35 -11.25 13.21
N GLY A 45 7.77 -12.43 13.42
CA GLY A 45 6.45 -12.59 14.02
C GLY A 45 6.43 -12.29 15.52
N PHE A 46 5.27 -11.81 15.98
CA PHE A 46 4.93 -11.64 17.40
C PHE A 46 4.80 -13.01 18.12
N PRO A 47 5.28 -13.16 19.37
CA PRO A 47 5.02 -14.35 20.17
C PRO A 47 3.61 -14.31 20.82
N ARG A 48 2.86 -15.42 20.72
CA ARG A 48 1.62 -15.68 21.48
C ARG A 48 1.95 -16.14 22.90
N ALA A 49 1.15 -15.66 23.85
CA ALA A 49 1.12 -16.12 25.24
C ALA A 49 0.74 -17.61 25.33
N ALA A 50 1.50 -18.36 26.14
CA ALA A 50 1.22 -19.74 26.49
C ALA A 50 0.27 -19.79 27.70
N SER A 51 -0.91 -20.40 27.53
CA SER A 51 -1.76 -20.82 28.64
C SER A 51 -1.46 -22.30 28.95
N GLN A 52 -0.94 -22.55 30.14
CA GLN A 52 -0.81 -23.88 30.72
C GLN A 52 -2.18 -24.49 31.03
N GLY A 53 -2.32 -25.79 30.81
CA GLY A 53 -3.47 -26.59 31.24
C GLY A 53 -3.22 -28.06 30.91
N GLY A 54 -2.65 -28.79 31.87
CA GLY A 54 -2.50 -30.24 31.79
C GLY A 54 -3.70 -30.98 32.35
N ALA A 55 -3.96 -32.19 31.83
CA ALA A 55 -4.37 -33.36 32.61
C ALA A 55 -4.45 -34.60 31.69
N SER A 56 -3.79 -35.67 32.12
CA SER A 56 -3.82 -37.01 31.54
C SER A 56 -5.13 -37.74 31.85
N GLY A 57 -5.54 -38.66 30.96
CA GLY A 57 -6.58 -39.66 31.23
C GLY A 57 -6.73 -40.63 30.07
N LEU A 58 -6.51 -41.92 30.34
CA LEU A 58 -6.55 -43.04 29.40
C LEU A 58 -7.93 -43.75 29.36
N ILE A 59 -8.16 -44.49 28.27
CA ILE A 59 -9.00 -45.71 28.06
C ILE A 59 -10.53 -45.58 27.85
N LEU A 60 -11.06 -45.93 26.65
CA LEU A 60 -11.70 -47.22 26.29
C LEU A 60 -12.58 -47.08 25.01
N GLU A 61 -12.56 -48.11 24.16
CA GLU A 61 -13.33 -48.27 22.92
C GLU A 61 -14.87 -48.36 23.10
N SER A 62 -15.66 -47.92 22.12
CA SER A 62 -16.66 -48.75 21.41
C SER A 62 -17.59 -48.00 20.42
N GLN A 63 -17.63 -48.55 19.19
CA GLN A 63 -18.75 -48.72 18.24
C GLN A 63 -19.48 -47.54 17.54
N SER A 64 -19.27 -47.51 16.21
CA SER A 64 -20.26 -47.56 15.11
C SER A 64 -21.39 -46.52 15.02
N GLN A 65 -21.31 -45.65 14.00
CA GLN A 65 -22.40 -45.42 13.03
C GLN A 65 -21.88 -44.66 11.79
N ALA A 66 -22.40 -45.02 10.62
CA ALA A 66 -21.96 -44.58 9.30
C ALA A 66 -22.70 -43.31 8.79
N SER A 67 -22.00 -42.55 7.92
CA SER A 67 -22.45 -41.52 6.93
C SER A 67 -22.00 -40.06 7.23
N PRO A 68 -21.83 -39.17 6.22
CA PRO A 68 -21.48 -39.37 4.81
C PRO A 68 -19.97 -39.12 4.57
N THR A 69 -19.51 -39.45 3.37
CA THR A 69 -18.12 -39.36 2.90
C THR A 69 -17.47 -38.00 3.22
N ARG A 70 -16.61 -37.99 4.23
CA ARG A 70 -15.67 -36.91 4.52
C ARG A 70 -14.71 -36.81 3.32
N PRO A 71 -14.48 -35.63 2.71
CA PRO A 71 -13.43 -35.51 1.72
C PRO A 71 -12.12 -35.99 2.35
N ALA A 72 -11.39 -36.82 1.61
CA ALA A 72 -10.19 -37.50 2.09
C ALA A 72 -9.21 -36.47 2.66
N ARG A 73 -9.13 -36.38 3.99
CA ARG A 73 -8.04 -35.67 4.65
C ARG A 73 -6.81 -36.54 4.53
N TYR A 74 -5.91 -36.19 3.62
CA TYR A 74 -4.53 -36.64 3.70
C TYR A 74 -3.91 -36.09 4.99
N PRO A 75 -3.12 -36.89 5.72
CA PRO A 75 -2.55 -36.46 6.98
C PRO A 75 -1.49 -35.38 6.73
N GLY A 76 -1.83 -34.12 7.00
CA GLY A 76 -0.87 -33.00 7.12
C GLY A 76 -0.69 -32.09 5.89
N GLY A 77 -1.46 -32.27 4.81
CA GLY A 77 -1.39 -31.39 3.64
C GLY A 77 -2.37 -30.21 3.72
N ALA A 78 -1.94 -29.02 3.28
CA ALA A 78 -2.84 -27.90 3.02
C ALA A 78 -3.87 -28.28 1.95
N MET A 79 -5.08 -27.74 2.04
CA MET A 79 -6.20 -28.02 1.16
C MET A 79 -5.82 -27.66 -0.26
N GLU A 80 -5.87 -28.66 -1.13
CA GLU A 80 -5.44 -28.50 -2.51
C GLU A 80 -6.40 -27.58 -3.27
N PRO A 81 -5.89 -26.66 -4.12
CA PRO A 81 -6.71 -25.76 -4.94
C PRO A 81 -7.76 -26.50 -5.78
N ARG A 82 -7.42 -27.71 -6.26
CA ARG A 82 -8.33 -28.56 -7.05
C ARG A 82 -9.61 -28.90 -6.29
N VAL A 83 -9.51 -29.29 -5.02
CA VAL A 83 -10.67 -29.66 -4.19
C VAL A 83 -11.57 -28.44 -3.98
N VAL A 84 -10.98 -27.26 -3.84
CA VAL A 84 -11.73 -26.00 -3.71
C VAL A 84 -12.43 -25.66 -5.03
N ALA A 85 -11.75 -25.81 -6.17
CA ALA A 85 -12.34 -25.56 -7.49
C ALA A 85 -13.54 -26.51 -7.74
N ASP A 86 -13.37 -27.80 -7.44
CA ASP A 86 -14.44 -28.79 -7.56
C ASP A 86 -15.63 -28.44 -6.66
N ALA A 87 -15.38 -27.97 -5.42
CA ALA A 87 -16.43 -27.49 -4.53
C ALA A 87 -17.18 -26.27 -5.10
N VAL A 88 -16.46 -25.28 -5.65
CA VAL A 88 -17.05 -24.08 -6.26
C VAL A 88 -17.96 -24.45 -7.45
N GLU A 89 -17.59 -25.45 -8.24
CA GLU A 89 -18.39 -25.92 -9.37
C GLU A 89 -19.66 -26.67 -8.96
N THR A 90 -19.69 -27.31 -7.79
CA THR A 90 -20.93 -27.96 -7.31
C THR A 90 -22.09 -26.98 -7.14
N GLY A 91 -21.78 -25.71 -6.87
CA GLY A 91 -22.78 -24.69 -6.53
C GLY A 91 -23.41 -24.84 -5.14
N GLU A 92 -23.04 -25.87 -4.37
CA GLU A 92 -23.59 -26.12 -3.03
C GLU A 92 -22.96 -25.17 -2.00
N GLU A 93 -23.75 -24.20 -1.54
CA GLU A 93 -23.25 -23.05 -0.78
C GLU A 93 -22.43 -23.43 0.47
N ASP A 94 -22.87 -24.43 1.22
CA ASP A 94 -22.20 -24.85 2.45
C ASP A 94 -20.90 -25.61 2.19
N VAL A 95 -20.86 -26.40 1.11
CA VAL A 95 -19.66 -27.11 0.65
C VAL A 95 -18.61 -26.11 0.19
N ILE A 96 -19.03 -25.11 -0.61
CA ILE A 96 -18.16 -24.03 -1.09
C ILE A 96 -17.53 -23.30 0.09
N MET A 97 -18.34 -22.89 1.06
CA MET A 97 -17.83 -22.10 2.16
C MET A 97 -16.93 -22.88 3.10
N GLU A 98 -17.20 -24.16 3.34
CA GLU A 98 -16.29 -24.97 4.14
C GLU A 98 -14.95 -25.18 3.43
N ALA A 99 -14.97 -25.38 2.11
CA ALA A 99 -13.77 -25.47 1.30
C ALA A 99 -12.96 -24.17 1.32
N LEU A 100 -13.58 -23.02 1.06
CA LEU A 100 -12.90 -21.72 1.07
C LEU A 100 -12.35 -21.37 2.46
N ARG A 101 -13.10 -21.63 3.55
CA ARG A 101 -12.63 -21.37 4.93
C ARG A 101 -11.42 -22.24 5.27
N THR A 102 -11.44 -23.52 4.88
CA THR A 102 -10.33 -24.44 5.11
C THR A 102 -9.10 -24.01 4.33
N TYR A 103 -9.28 -23.73 3.02
CA TYR A 103 -8.23 -23.20 2.16
C TYR A 103 -7.60 -21.91 2.72
N ASN A 104 -8.42 -20.96 3.15
CA ASN A 104 -7.95 -19.68 3.69
C ASN A 104 -7.15 -19.87 4.98
N ARG A 105 -7.60 -20.74 5.87
CA ARG A 105 -6.93 -21.02 7.15
C ARG A 105 -5.53 -21.57 6.90
N GLU A 106 -5.41 -22.52 5.99
CA GLU A 106 -4.17 -23.25 5.73
C GLU A 106 -3.20 -22.46 4.84
N ASN A 107 -3.71 -21.57 3.98
CA ASN A 107 -2.90 -20.79 3.03
C ASN A 107 -2.77 -19.29 3.39
N SER A 108 -3.28 -18.85 4.55
CA SER A 108 -3.29 -17.43 4.94
C SER A 108 -1.89 -16.78 4.97
N GLN A 109 -0.86 -17.57 5.30
CA GLN A 109 0.55 -17.16 5.37
C GLN A 109 1.40 -17.70 4.21
N SER A 110 0.77 -18.28 3.19
CA SER A 110 1.48 -18.78 2.00
C SER A 110 1.91 -17.62 1.12
N PHE A 111 3.21 -17.59 0.79
CA PHE A 111 3.84 -16.69 -0.19
C PHE A 111 4.64 -17.45 -1.25
N THR A 112 4.73 -18.78 -1.09
CA THR A 112 5.34 -19.71 -2.04
C THR A 112 4.28 -20.71 -2.45
N PHE A 113 4.21 -20.99 -3.74
CA PHE A 113 3.18 -21.85 -4.31
C PHE A 113 3.85 -22.95 -5.15
N ASP A 114 3.31 -24.16 -5.07
CA ASP A 114 3.84 -25.32 -5.80
C ASP A 114 3.50 -25.21 -7.28
N ASP A 115 4.50 -25.31 -8.15
CA ASP A 115 4.33 -25.28 -9.61
C ASP A 115 3.47 -26.46 -10.09
N ALA A 116 3.48 -27.60 -9.39
CA ALA A 116 2.66 -28.77 -9.74
C ALA A 116 1.14 -28.48 -9.66
N GLN A 117 0.75 -27.55 -8.79
CA GLN A 117 -0.66 -27.16 -8.57
C GLN A 117 -1.03 -25.86 -9.31
N GLN A 118 -0.18 -25.37 -10.22
CA GLN A 118 -0.39 -24.08 -10.89
C GLN A 118 -1.71 -24.04 -11.69
N GLU A 119 -1.97 -25.08 -12.49
CA GLU A 119 -3.18 -25.11 -13.33
C GLU A 119 -4.45 -25.24 -12.49
N ASP A 120 -4.40 -25.95 -11.36
CA ASP A 120 -5.52 -26.01 -10.41
C ASP A 120 -5.80 -24.64 -9.77
N ARG A 121 -4.75 -23.86 -9.46
CA ARG A 121 -4.91 -22.49 -8.94
C ARG A 121 -5.46 -21.53 -9.99
N LYS A 122 -5.05 -21.66 -11.26
CA LYS A 122 -5.61 -20.86 -12.36
C LYS A 122 -7.09 -21.16 -12.55
N ARG A 123 -7.47 -22.45 -12.60
CA ARG A 123 -8.89 -22.85 -12.65
C ARG A 123 -9.67 -22.29 -11.48
N LEU A 124 -9.15 -22.41 -10.25
CA LEU A 124 -9.79 -21.80 -9.09
C LEU A 124 -9.92 -20.28 -9.24
N ALA A 125 -8.87 -19.58 -9.68
CA ALA A 125 -8.89 -18.14 -9.90
C ALA A 125 -9.98 -17.71 -10.89
N GLU A 126 -10.13 -18.40 -12.02
CA GLU A 126 -11.19 -18.16 -13.00
C GLU A 126 -12.58 -18.30 -12.40
N LEU A 127 -12.81 -19.36 -11.61
CA LEU A 127 -14.08 -19.57 -10.90
C LEU A 127 -14.36 -18.45 -9.89
N LEU A 128 -13.36 -18.04 -9.10
CA LEU A 128 -13.54 -16.95 -8.13
C LEU A 128 -13.82 -15.61 -8.82
N VAL A 129 -13.14 -15.32 -9.95
CA VAL A 129 -13.37 -14.12 -10.77
C VAL A 129 -14.79 -14.08 -11.31
N ALA A 130 -15.29 -15.20 -11.84
CA ALA A 130 -16.65 -15.27 -12.36
C ALA A 130 -17.72 -14.96 -11.29
N VAL A 131 -17.46 -15.26 -10.03
CA VAL A 131 -18.36 -14.90 -8.90
C VAL A 131 -18.12 -13.44 -8.47
N LEU A 132 -16.87 -12.99 -8.42
CA LEU A 132 -16.50 -11.61 -8.10
C LEU A 132 -17.19 -10.60 -9.02
N GLU A 133 -17.15 -10.83 -10.33
CA GLU A 133 -17.69 -9.93 -11.37
C GLU A 133 -19.22 -9.92 -11.39
N ARG A 134 -19.88 -11.01 -10.96
CA ARG A 134 -21.35 -11.06 -10.80
C ARG A 134 -21.82 -10.39 -9.50
N GLY A 135 -20.96 -10.32 -8.50
CA GLY A 135 -21.28 -9.80 -7.18
C GLY A 135 -21.21 -10.88 -6.09
N LEU A 136 -20.45 -10.60 -5.04
CA LEU A 136 -20.24 -11.51 -3.91
C LEU A 136 -21.43 -11.43 -2.93
N PRO A 137 -21.90 -12.58 -2.41
CA PRO A 137 -22.99 -12.62 -1.43
C PRO A 137 -22.61 -11.86 -0.14
N PRO A 138 -23.44 -10.92 0.35
CA PRO A 138 -23.10 -10.02 1.47
C PRO A 138 -22.57 -10.73 2.73
N SER A 139 -23.20 -11.82 3.13
CA SER A 139 -22.87 -12.56 4.37
C SER A 139 -21.54 -13.31 4.34
N ARG A 140 -20.93 -13.48 3.16
CA ARG A 140 -19.79 -14.37 2.94
C ARG A 140 -18.63 -13.67 2.21
N ARG A 141 -18.75 -12.36 1.91
CA ARG A 141 -17.78 -11.59 1.10
C ARG A 141 -16.34 -11.70 1.59
N VAL A 142 -16.12 -11.60 2.90
CA VAL A 142 -14.78 -11.65 3.50
C VAL A 142 -14.07 -12.97 3.17
N THR A 143 -14.76 -14.10 3.25
CA THR A 143 -14.15 -15.40 2.94
C THR A 143 -13.74 -15.51 1.47
N TRP A 144 -14.58 -15.05 0.54
CA TRP A 144 -14.26 -15.00 -0.87
C TRP A 144 -13.05 -14.09 -1.16
N LEU A 145 -13.04 -12.89 -0.58
CA LEU A 145 -11.95 -11.93 -0.75
C LEU A 145 -10.64 -12.43 -0.16
N GLN A 146 -10.66 -13.16 0.96
CA GLN A 146 -9.46 -13.80 1.52
C GLN A 146 -8.88 -14.85 0.56
N SER A 147 -9.71 -15.65 -0.10
CA SER A 147 -9.26 -16.63 -1.09
C SER A 147 -8.65 -15.94 -2.31
N ILE A 148 -9.30 -14.88 -2.81
CA ILE A 148 -8.77 -14.02 -3.88
C ILE A 148 -7.43 -13.39 -3.45
N ARG A 149 -7.33 -12.88 -2.22
CA ARG A 149 -6.10 -12.29 -1.69
C ARG A 149 -4.94 -13.28 -1.66
N ILE A 150 -5.21 -14.54 -1.34
CA ILE A 150 -4.19 -15.59 -1.36
C ILE A 150 -3.72 -15.85 -2.78
N LEU A 151 -4.64 -16.04 -3.73
CA LEU A 151 -4.29 -16.31 -5.13
C LEU A 151 -3.60 -15.13 -5.81
N THR A 152 -3.94 -13.89 -5.45
CA THR A 152 -3.26 -12.69 -5.98
C THR A 152 -1.83 -12.51 -5.49
N ARG A 153 -1.34 -13.35 -4.57
CA ARG A 153 0.11 -13.42 -4.24
C ARG A 153 0.89 -14.26 -5.25
N ASP A 154 0.21 -15.17 -5.95
CA ASP A 154 0.82 -16.02 -6.97
C ASP A 154 0.83 -15.30 -8.32
N ARG A 155 2.03 -15.00 -8.82
CA ARG A 155 2.23 -14.32 -10.10
C ARG A 155 1.71 -15.12 -11.29
N SER A 156 1.67 -16.45 -11.18
CA SER A 156 1.18 -17.34 -12.25
C SER A 156 -0.35 -17.31 -12.42
N CYS A 157 -1.07 -16.75 -11.44
CA CYS A 157 -2.54 -16.76 -11.37
C CYS A 157 -3.15 -15.34 -11.42
N LEU A 158 -2.36 -14.32 -11.78
CA LEU A 158 -2.84 -12.92 -11.75
C LEU A 158 -3.75 -12.57 -12.92
N GLU A 159 -3.53 -13.18 -14.10
CA GLU A 159 -4.22 -12.82 -15.34
C GLU A 159 -5.75 -12.77 -15.16
N PRO A 160 -6.43 -13.79 -14.58
CA PRO A 160 -7.88 -13.76 -14.39
C PRO A 160 -8.38 -12.54 -13.61
N PHE A 161 -7.62 -12.07 -12.62
CA PHE A 161 -8.01 -10.95 -11.76
C PHE A 161 -7.73 -9.56 -12.37
N THR A 162 -7.04 -9.52 -13.51
CA THR A 162 -6.58 -8.26 -14.13
C THR A 162 -7.52 -7.74 -15.21
N SER A 163 -8.79 -8.17 -15.19
CA SER A 163 -9.86 -7.60 -16.02
C SER A 163 -10.34 -6.25 -15.47
N ARG A 164 -10.91 -5.39 -16.35
CA ARG A 164 -11.53 -4.12 -15.92
C ARG A 164 -12.67 -4.36 -14.92
N GLN A 165 -13.49 -5.38 -15.14
CA GLN A 165 -14.65 -5.69 -14.29
C GLN A 165 -14.23 -6.19 -12.92
N SER A 166 -13.24 -7.09 -12.86
CA SER A 166 -12.66 -7.59 -11.61
C SER A 166 -12.06 -6.47 -10.76
N LEU A 167 -11.27 -5.58 -11.39
CA LEU A 167 -10.65 -4.46 -10.69
C LEU A 167 -11.71 -3.46 -10.19
N GLN A 168 -12.75 -3.19 -10.99
CA GLN A 168 -13.87 -2.35 -10.60
C GLN A 168 -14.67 -2.94 -9.43
N ALA A 169 -14.91 -4.26 -9.42
CA ALA A 169 -15.59 -4.95 -8.33
C ALA A 169 -14.79 -4.83 -7.03
N LEU A 170 -13.48 -5.09 -7.06
CA LEU A 170 -12.60 -4.90 -5.90
C LEU A 170 -12.56 -3.44 -5.42
N ALA A 171 -12.48 -2.48 -6.34
CA ALA A 171 -12.54 -1.06 -6.00
C ALA A 171 -13.88 -0.67 -5.35
N SER A 172 -14.97 -1.27 -5.79
CA SER A 172 -16.31 -1.07 -5.23
C SER A 172 -16.41 -1.62 -3.81
N TYR A 173 -15.94 -2.85 -3.56
CA TYR A 173 -15.87 -3.43 -2.21
C TYR A 173 -14.91 -2.68 -1.28
N ALA A 174 -13.83 -2.11 -1.83
CA ALA A 174 -12.93 -1.23 -1.10
C ALA A 174 -13.48 0.18 -0.88
N GLY A 175 -14.65 0.54 -1.42
CA GLY A 175 -15.26 1.87 -1.29
C GLY A 175 -14.50 2.98 -2.01
N ILE A 176 -13.66 2.65 -3.00
CA ILE A 176 -12.81 3.59 -3.75
C ILE A 176 -13.08 3.59 -5.26
N ALA A 177 -14.14 2.91 -5.70
CA ALA A 177 -14.65 3.09 -7.06
C ALA A 177 -15.22 4.51 -7.25
N LEU A 178 -14.98 5.10 -8.42
CA LEU A 178 -15.54 6.40 -8.79
C LEU A 178 -16.99 6.26 -9.29
N GLU A 179 -17.26 5.19 -10.02
CA GLU A 179 -18.57 4.85 -10.57
C GLU A 179 -19.28 3.81 -9.70
N GLY A 180 -20.54 4.08 -9.36
CA GLY A 180 -21.39 3.24 -8.52
C GLY A 180 -22.08 4.04 -7.42
N SER A 181 -23.33 3.69 -7.09
CA SER A 181 -23.93 4.19 -5.85
C SER A 181 -23.06 3.70 -4.70
N VAL A 182 -22.73 4.53 -3.72
CA VAL A 182 -22.14 4.08 -2.44
C VAL A 182 -23.28 3.47 -1.62
N PRO A 183 -23.45 2.14 -1.53
CA PRO A 183 -24.61 1.56 -0.86
C PRO A 183 -24.19 0.88 0.44
N GLU A 184 -24.97 1.12 1.49
CA GLU A 184 -24.82 0.53 2.82
C GLU A 184 -23.54 0.95 3.59
N PRO A 185 -23.57 0.94 4.93
CA PRO A 185 -22.35 1.13 5.71
C PRO A 185 -21.29 0.12 5.26
N LEU A 186 -20.13 0.64 4.86
CA LEU A 186 -19.01 -0.19 4.43
C LEU A 186 -18.58 -1.11 5.58
N ASP A 187 -18.62 -2.41 5.34
CA ASP A 187 -18.00 -3.40 6.21
C ASP A 187 -16.47 -3.25 6.10
N MET A 188 -15.83 -2.89 7.20
CA MET A 188 -14.39 -2.60 7.23
C MET A 188 -13.54 -3.85 6.97
N ASP A 189 -14.03 -5.06 7.26
CA ASP A 189 -13.31 -6.30 6.94
C ASP A 189 -13.32 -6.55 5.42
N VAL A 190 -14.45 -6.27 4.76
CA VAL A 190 -14.57 -6.34 3.30
C VAL A 190 -13.69 -5.29 2.62
N VAL A 191 -13.68 -4.07 3.14
CA VAL A 191 -12.82 -2.98 2.64
C VAL A 191 -11.35 -3.38 2.76
N LEU A 192 -10.94 -3.85 3.95
CA LEU A 192 -9.57 -4.22 4.24
C LEU A 192 -9.07 -5.34 3.32
N GLU A 193 -9.83 -6.43 3.18
CA GLU A 193 -9.43 -7.55 2.31
C GLU A 193 -9.38 -7.12 0.84
N SER A 194 -10.30 -6.26 0.41
CA SER A 194 -10.31 -5.73 -0.97
C SER A 194 -9.09 -4.83 -1.24
N LEU A 195 -8.70 -3.97 -0.30
CA LEU A 195 -7.48 -3.15 -0.42
C LEU A 195 -6.22 -4.02 -0.49
N LYS A 196 -6.15 -5.09 0.30
CA LYS A 196 -5.03 -6.07 0.24
C LYS A 196 -4.96 -6.74 -1.14
N CYS A 197 -6.10 -7.16 -1.71
CA CYS A 197 -6.15 -7.70 -3.08
C CYS A 197 -5.63 -6.70 -4.11
N LEU A 198 -6.11 -5.46 -4.06
CA LEU A 198 -5.68 -4.40 -4.98
C LEU A 198 -4.18 -4.10 -4.84
N CYS A 199 -3.64 -4.08 -3.63
CA CYS A 199 -2.21 -3.91 -3.40
C CYS A 199 -1.39 -5.02 -4.06
N ASN A 200 -1.80 -6.28 -3.91
CA ASN A 200 -1.11 -7.43 -4.54
C ASN A 200 -1.12 -7.31 -6.07
N LEU A 201 -2.28 -6.99 -6.64
CA LEU A 201 -2.49 -6.84 -8.08
C LEU A 201 -1.65 -5.70 -8.66
N VAL A 202 -1.76 -4.48 -8.09
CA VAL A 202 -1.03 -3.30 -8.57
C VAL A 202 0.49 -3.49 -8.42
N LEU A 203 0.95 -4.14 -7.34
CA LEU A 203 2.37 -4.42 -7.15
C LEU A 203 2.94 -5.36 -8.23
N SER A 204 2.16 -6.33 -8.68
CA SER A 204 2.68 -7.46 -9.46
C SER A 204 2.24 -7.47 -10.93
N SER A 205 1.22 -6.71 -11.32
CA SER A 205 0.68 -6.67 -12.68
C SER A 205 0.71 -5.25 -13.28
N PRO A 206 1.49 -5.02 -14.35
CA PRO A 206 1.46 -3.78 -15.12
C PRO A 206 0.07 -3.47 -15.71
N VAL A 207 -0.70 -4.50 -16.08
CA VAL A 207 -2.06 -4.33 -16.60
C VAL A 207 -2.97 -3.76 -15.50
N ALA A 208 -2.88 -4.29 -14.27
CA ALA A 208 -3.63 -3.74 -13.13
C ALA A 208 -3.24 -2.29 -12.82
N GLN A 209 -1.97 -1.91 -12.98
CA GLN A 209 -1.52 -0.53 -12.78
C GLN A 209 -2.18 0.43 -13.76
N VAL A 210 -2.28 0.06 -15.04
CA VAL A 210 -2.96 0.86 -16.07
C VAL A 210 -4.46 0.97 -15.77
N LEU A 211 -5.12 -0.17 -15.50
CA LEU A 211 -6.55 -0.18 -15.20
C LEU A 211 -6.90 0.62 -13.94
N ALA A 212 -6.07 0.56 -12.89
CA ALA A 212 -6.27 1.32 -11.67
C ALA A 212 -6.11 2.84 -11.89
N ALA A 213 -5.20 3.24 -12.78
CA ALA A 213 -5.04 4.65 -13.18
C ALA A 213 -6.24 5.12 -14.00
N GLU A 214 -6.70 4.35 -14.97
CA GLU A 214 -7.89 4.65 -15.78
C GLU A 214 -9.17 4.73 -14.92
N ALA A 215 -9.30 3.87 -13.92
CA ALA A 215 -10.39 3.91 -12.95
C ALA A 215 -10.28 5.07 -11.94
N ARG A 216 -9.20 5.86 -12.01
CA ARG A 216 -8.93 7.03 -11.13
C ARG A 216 -9.03 6.71 -9.64
N LEU A 217 -8.56 5.53 -9.22
CA LEU A 217 -8.63 5.10 -7.81
C LEU A 217 -7.91 6.07 -6.86
N VAL A 218 -6.89 6.77 -7.36
CA VAL A 218 -6.14 7.80 -6.62
C VAL A 218 -7.03 8.92 -6.08
N VAL A 219 -8.10 9.28 -6.81
CA VAL A 219 -9.04 10.35 -6.41
C VAL A 219 -9.78 9.97 -5.15
N ARG A 220 -10.43 8.81 -5.14
CA ARG A 220 -11.22 8.31 -4.00
C ARG A 220 -10.34 7.94 -2.80
N LEU A 221 -9.14 7.43 -3.05
CA LEU A 221 -8.14 7.22 -1.99
C LEU A 221 -7.74 8.54 -1.32
N ALA A 222 -7.42 9.57 -2.10
CA ALA A 222 -7.07 10.89 -1.57
C ALA A 222 -8.23 11.49 -0.77
N GLU A 223 -9.46 11.44 -1.30
CA GLU A 223 -10.65 11.87 -0.57
C GLU A 223 -10.80 11.16 0.78
N ARG A 224 -10.64 9.83 0.82
CA ARG A 224 -10.72 9.06 2.07
C ARG A 224 -9.62 9.43 3.06
N VAL A 225 -8.39 9.63 2.61
CA VAL A 225 -7.28 10.13 3.45
C VAL A 225 -7.61 11.50 4.04
N GLY A 226 -8.23 12.38 3.26
CA GLY A 226 -8.70 13.69 3.73
C GLY A 226 -9.78 13.62 4.82
N LEU A 227 -10.43 12.47 5.00
CA LEU A 227 -11.47 12.23 5.99
C LEU A 227 -10.99 11.55 7.28
N TYR A 228 -9.70 11.22 7.41
CA TYR A 228 -9.17 10.53 8.60
C TYR A 228 -9.43 11.28 9.92
N HIS A 229 -9.49 12.61 9.88
CA HIS A 229 -9.79 13.42 11.06
C HIS A 229 -11.29 13.44 11.44
N LYS A 230 -12.17 13.04 10.51
CA LYS A 230 -13.65 13.11 10.62
C LYS A 230 -14.26 11.74 10.87
N SER A 231 -13.63 10.69 10.37
CA SER A 231 -14.16 9.33 10.33
C SER A 231 -13.20 8.38 11.03
N SER A 232 -13.72 7.53 11.93
CA SER A 232 -12.91 6.54 12.65
C SER A 232 -12.63 5.30 11.80
N PHE A 233 -11.76 5.44 10.78
CA PHE A 233 -11.29 4.28 10.02
C PHE A 233 -10.29 3.46 10.86
N PRO A 234 -10.38 2.12 10.87
CA PRO A 234 -9.39 1.27 11.53
C PRO A 234 -7.99 1.49 10.98
N HIS A 235 -6.97 1.32 11.84
CA HIS A 235 -5.57 1.50 11.45
C HIS A 235 -5.18 0.70 10.19
N GLU A 236 -5.57 -0.58 10.10
CA GLU A 236 -5.20 -1.41 8.96
C GLU A 236 -5.78 -0.89 7.64
N VAL A 237 -7.02 -0.38 7.66
CA VAL A 237 -7.64 0.23 6.47
C VAL A 237 -6.86 1.48 6.05
N GLN A 238 -6.53 2.36 7.01
CA GLN A 238 -5.72 3.56 6.72
C GLN A 238 -4.33 3.20 6.17
N PHE A 239 -3.69 2.18 6.75
CA PHE A 239 -2.39 1.71 6.28
C PHE A 239 -2.46 1.18 4.85
N PHE A 240 -3.45 0.34 4.53
CA PHE A 240 -3.59 -0.22 3.18
C PHE A 240 -4.06 0.80 2.14
N ASP A 241 -4.80 1.83 2.53
CA ASP A 241 -5.07 3.02 1.69
C ASP A 241 -3.77 3.69 1.27
N LEU A 242 -2.94 4.04 2.27
CA LEU A 242 -1.66 4.73 2.06
C LEU A 242 -0.70 3.84 1.28
N ARG A 243 -0.69 2.53 1.54
CA ARG A 243 0.11 1.55 0.79
C ARG A 243 -0.31 1.49 -0.68
N LEU A 244 -1.62 1.44 -0.96
CA LEU A 244 -2.11 1.44 -2.34
C LEU A 244 -1.79 2.76 -3.04
N LEU A 245 -1.94 3.88 -2.34
CA LEU A 245 -1.57 5.21 -2.84
C LEU A 245 -0.06 5.30 -3.15
N PHE A 246 0.78 4.73 -2.29
CA PHE A 246 2.22 4.60 -2.52
C PHE A 246 2.51 3.78 -3.78
N LEU A 247 1.89 2.61 -3.94
CA LEU A 247 2.10 1.75 -5.11
C LEU A 247 1.70 2.46 -6.40
N LEU A 248 0.52 3.08 -6.44
CA LEU A 248 0.04 3.82 -7.60
C LEU A 248 1.00 4.97 -7.95
N THR A 249 1.39 5.80 -6.99
CA THR A 249 2.28 6.95 -7.25
C THR A 249 3.72 6.55 -7.56
N ALA A 250 4.17 5.39 -7.07
CA ALA A 250 5.48 4.83 -7.39
C ALA A 250 5.53 4.30 -8.83
N LEU A 251 4.49 3.58 -9.25
CA LEU A 251 4.46 2.80 -10.49
C LEU A 251 3.87 3.57 -11.68
N ARG A 252 3.07 4.63 -11.43
CA ARG A 252 2.33 5.37 -12.45
C ARG A 252 2.59 6.88 -12.36
N THR A 253 3.14 7.45 -13.44
CA THR A 253 3.50 8.87 -13.52
C THR A 253 2.29 9.79 -13.63
N ASP A 254 1.24 9.35 -14.32
CA ASP A 254 -0.07 10.00 -14.41
C ASP A 254 -0.75 10.08 -13.03
N ALA A 255 -0.78 8.97 -12.28
CA ALA A 255 -1.32 8.97 -10.91
C ALA A 255 -0.54 9.93 -9.98
N ARG A 256 0.78 9.99 -10.14
CA ARG A 256 1.65 10.92 -9.40
C ARG A 256 1.34 12.38 -9.73
N GLN A 257 1.23 12.72 -11.00
CA GLN A 257 0.90 14.08 -11.45
C GLN A 257 -0.49 14.50 -11.00
N GLN A 258 -1.48 13.62 -11.14
CA GLN A 258 -2.85 13.84 -10.67
C GLN A 258 -2.88 14.10 -9.16
N LEU A 259 -2.18 13.28 -8.36
CA LEU A 259 -2.13 13.50 -6.91
C LEU A 259 -1.43 14.82 -6.56
N PHE A 260 -0.31 15.16 -7.22
CA PHE A 260 0.43 16.39 -6.95
C PHE A 260 -0.36 17.65 -7.32
N GLN A 261 -0.83 17.74 -8.58
CA GLN A 261 -1.39 18.96 -9.16
C GLN A 261 -2.90 19.09 -8.88
N GLU A 262 -3.68 18.09 -9.31
CA GLU A 262 -5.15 18.16 -9.28
C GLU A 262 -5.69 18.01 -7.85
N LEU A 263 -5.14 17.05 -7.09
CA LEU A 263 -5.65 16.67 -5.77
C LEU A 263 -4.93 17.37 -4.61
N GLN A 264 -3.97 18.26 -4.90
CA GLN A 264 -3.25 19.04 -3.90
C GLN A 264 -2.57 18.13 -2.86
N GLY A 265 -2.01 17.02 -3.33
CA GLY A 265 -1.56 15.88 -2.53
C GLY A 265 -0.53 16.22 -1.47
N VAL A 266 0.33 17.22 -1.71
CA VAL A 266 1.29 17.70 -0.69
C VAL A 266 0.55 18.25 0.52
N ARG A 267 -0.40 19.17 0.32
CA ARG A 267 -1.19 19.75 1.41
C ARG A 267 -1.98 18.67 2.15
N LEU A 268 -2.60 17.76 1.40
CA LEU A 268 -3.41 16.68 1.95
C LEU A 268 -2.58 15.70 2.81
N LEU A 269 -1.43 15.26 2.30
CA LEU A 269 -0.57 14.30 2.99
C LEU A 269 0.19 14.94 4.16
N THR A 270 0.54 16.22 4.08
CA THR A 270 1.10 16.95 5.22
C THR A 270 0.09 17.03 6.36
N ALA A 271 -1.17 17.36 6.08
CA ALA A 271 -2.21 17.34 7.10
C ALA A 271 -2.42 15.92 7.70
N ALA A 272 -2.43 14.88 6.85
CA ALA A 272 -2.50 13.50 7.33
C ALA A 272 -1.28 13.09 8.19
N LEU A 273 -0.09 13.62 7.86
CA LEU A 273 1.13 13.39 8.64
C LEU A 273 1.07 14.10 9.99
N GLU A 274 0.66 15.37 10.03
CA GLU A 274 0.48 16.13 11.28
C GLU A 274 -0.49 15.43 12.23
N LEU A 275 -1.62 14.95 11.70
CA LEU A 275 -2.59 14.13 12.45
C LEU A 275 -1.96 12.84 12.99
N THR A 276 -1.18 12.14 12.17
CA THR A 276 -0.52 10.88 12.55
C THR A 276 0.56 11.10 13.62
N LEU A 277 1.24 12.24 13.58
CA LEU A 277 2.26 12.64 14.54
C LEU A 277 1.68 13.18 15.86
N GLY A 278 0.36 13.41 15.93
CA GLY A 278 -0.29 14.00 17.09
C GLY A 278 0.18 15.43 17.36
N MET A 279 0.62 16.15 16.32
CA MET A 279 1.05 17.54 16.45
C MET A 279 -0.15 18.39 16.87
N THR A 280 -0.12 18.90 18.09
CA THR A 280 -1.10 19.89 18.57
C THR A 280 -0.44 21.27 18.56
N PRO A 281 -1.19 22.37 18.34
CA PRO A 281 -0.63 23.72 18.31
C PRO A 281 0.15 24.09 19.59
N ASP A 282 -0.21 23.48 20.72
CA ASP A 282 0.30 23.81 22.06
C ASP A 282 1.23 22.73 22.66
N GLY A 283 1.45 21.62 21.95
CA GLY A 283 2.22 20.46 22.44
C GLY A 283 3.45 20.18 21.59
N GLY A 284 4.60 19.93 22.25
CA GLY A 284 5.77 19.38 21.59
C GLY A 284 5.48 17.97 21.02
N PRO A 285 6.22 17.52 19.99
CA PRO A 285 6.03 16.19 19.43
C PRO A 285 6.21 15.11 20.50
N PRO A 286 5.45 13.99 20.43
CA PRO A 286 5.66 12.88 21.34
C PRO A 286 7.11 12.37 21.23
N GLU A 287 7.73 12.08 22.38
CA GLU A 287 9.13 11.63 22.45
C GLU A 287 9.35 10.31 21.69
N LEU A 288 8.32 9.46 21.64
CA LEU A 288 8.28 8.21 20.90
C LEU A 288 6.92 8.06 20.20
N LEU A 289 6.96 7.78 18.90
CA LEU A 289 5.78 7.43 18.12
C LEU A 289 5.42 5.95 18.33
N PRO A 290 4.14 5.62 18.57
CA PRO A 290 3.75 4.22 18.65
C PRO A 290 3.89 3.51 17.29
N PRO A 291 3.94 2.17 17.26
CA PRO A 291 4.27 1.42 16.04
C PRO A 291 3.29 1.67 14.88
N GLN A 292 1.99 1.74 15.18
CA GLN A 292 0.95 1.91 14.15
C GLN A 292 1.03 3.29 13.49
N GLU A 293 1.26 4.34 14.28
CA GLU A 293 1.48 5.71 13.81
C GLU A 293 2.77 5.78 12.99
N THR A 294 3.83 5.11 13.44
CA THR A 294 5.11 5.03 12.70
C THR A 294 4.91 4.41 11.33
N GLU A 295 4.17 3.30 11.23
CA GLU A 295 3.86 2.66 9.95
C GLU A 295 3.09 3.58 9.00
N ARG A 296 2.04 4.25 9.49
CA ARG A 296 1.26 5.22 8.69
C ARG A 296 2.11 6.41 8.26
N ALA A 297 2.91 6.98 9.17
CA ALA A 297 3.79 8.09 8.88
C ALA A 297 4.82 7.72 7.80
N MET A 298 5.41 6.51 7.87
CA MET A 298 6.32 6.03 6.83
C MET A 298 5.63 5.87 5.47
N GLU A 299 4.42 5.33 5.41
CA GLU A 299 3.67 5.26 4.15
C GLU A 299 3.38 6.67 3.59
N ILE A 300 2.95 7.61 4.43
CA ILE A 300 2.71 9.01 4.02
C ILE A 300 3.99 9.66 3.47
N LEU A 301 5.11 9.52 4.17
CA LEU A 301 6.40 10.07 3.75
C LEU A 301 6.87 9.47 2.42
N LYS A 302 6.64 8.18 2.18
CA LYS A 302 6.94 7.55 0.89
C LYS A 302 6.07 8.09 -0.25
N VAL A 303 4.78 8.32 -0.01
CA VAL A 303 3.90 8.95 -1.02
C VAL A 303 4.34 10.38 -1.29
N LEU A 304 4.61 11.17 -0.23
CA LEU A 304 5.14 12.54 -0.35
C LEU A 304 6.41 12.56 -1.19
N PHE A 305 7.37 11.69 -0.87
CA PHE A 305 8.59 11.55 -1.66
C PHE A 305 8.30 11.30 -3.14
N ASN A 306 7.44 10.33 -3.46
CA ASN A 306 7.09 10.02 -4.84
C ASN A 306 6.54 11.23 -5.59
N ILE A 307 5.61 11.98 -4.99
CA ILE A 307 4.96 13.10 -5.67
C ILE A 307 5.82 14.37 -5.74
N THR A 308 6.77 14.56 -4.81
CA THR A 308 7.63 15.75 -4.80
C THR A 308 8.95 15.57 -5.56
N PHE A 309 9.46 14.34 -5.68
CA PHE A 309 10.80 14.08 -6.22
C PHE A 309 11.00 14.59 -7.65
N ASP A 310 10.07 14.29 -8.56
CA ASP A 310 10.17 14.73 -9.95
C ASP A 310 9.47 16.08 -10.21
N SER A 311 8.39 16.38 -9.47
CA SER A 311 7.55 17.55 -9.72
C SER A 311 8.25 18.85 -9.35
N ILE A 312 8.97 18.89 -8.22
CA ILE A 312 9.72 20.07 -7.79
C ILE A 312 10.96 20.27 -8.67
N LYS A 313 11.59 19.19 -9.14
CA LYS A 313 12.72 19.30 -10.07
C LYS A 313 12.30 19.92 -11.40
N ARG A 314 11.13 19.56 -11.92
CA ARG A 314 10.57 20.15 -13.15
C ARG A 314 10.14 21.61 -12.95
N GLU A 315 9.50 21.97 -11.84
CA GLU A 315 9.17 23.37 -11.55
C GLU A 315 10.42 24.25 -11.42
N VAL A 316 11.49 23.76 -10.80
CA VAL A 316 12.76 24.50 -10.68
C VAL A 316 13.48 24.60 -12.03
N ASP A 317 13.45 23.55 -12.86
CA ASP A 317 14.01 23.57 -14.23
C ASP A 317 13.18 24.45 -15.19
N GLU A 318 11.85 24.54 -15.03
CA GLU A 318 10.95 25.41 -15.80
C GLU A 318 10.95 26.88 -15.31
N MET A 319 11.38 27.14 -14.06
CA MET A 319 11.62 28.51 -13.55
C MET A 319 13.01 29.07 -13.90
N LEU A 320 13.98 28.21 -14.21
CA LEU A 320 15.31 28.63 -14.69
C LEU A 320 15.28 29.50 -15.98
N PRO A 321 14.43 29.26 -16.99
CA PRO A 321 14.32 30.18 -18.14
C PRO A 321 13.69 31.54 -17.80
N PHE A 322 12.88 31.65 -16.73
CA PHE A 322 12.30 32.93 -16.31
C PHE A 322 13.28 33.81 -15.52
N ILE A 323 14.22 33.22 -14.77
CA ILE A 323 15.31 33.97 -14.14
C ILE A 323 16.28 34.53 -15.20
N GLY A 324 16.41 33.86 -16.34
CA GLY A 324 17.19 34.34 -17.50
C GLY A 324 16.60 35.58 -18.19
N THR A 325 15.29 35.85 -18.06
CA THR A 325 14.64 36.98 -18.72
C THR A 325 14.70 38.28 -17.91
N TRP A 326 14.83 38.19 -16.58
CA TRP A 326 15.01 39.37 -15.71
C TRP A 326 16.45 39.93 -15.74
N GLY A 327 17.43 39.12 -16.14
CA GLY A 327 18.82 39.56 -16.32
C GLY A 327 19.09 40.38 -17.60
N LEU A 328 18.14 40.41 -18.55
CA LEU A 328 18.26 41.17 -19.80
C LEU A 328 17.56 42.52 -19.78
N PHE A 329 16.76 42.83 -18.75
CA PHE A 329 16.04 44.10 -18.63
C PHE A 329 16.67 45.11 -17.66
N CYS A 330 17.78 44.77 -17.00
CA CYS A 330 18.52 45.65 -16.08
C CYS A 330 19.89 46.07 -16.65
N GLY A 331 19.92 46.39 -17.94
CA GLY A 331 21.14 46.75 -18.69
C GLY A 331 20.99 47.98 -19.58
N THR A 332 20.04 48.88 -19.29
CA THR A 332 19.94 50.17 -19.99
C THR A 332 19.26 51.25 -19.14
N VAL A 333 19.94 51.69 -18.06
CA VAL A 333 20.05 53.11 -17.65
C VAL A 333 21.40 53.26 -16.93
#